data_AF-A0A9E1A814-F1
#
_entry.id   AF-A0A9E1A814-F1
#
_cell.length_a   1.000
_cell.length_b   1.000
_cell.length_c   1.000
_cell.angle_alpha   90.00
_cell.angle_beta   90.00
_cell.angle_gamma   90.00
#
_symmetry.space_group_name_H-M   'P 1'
#
loop_
_entity.id
_entity.type
_entity.pdbx_description
1 polymer ?
#
loop_
_entity_poly.entity_id
_entity_poly.type
_entity_poly.pdbx_seq_one_letter_code
_entity_poly.pdbx_strand_id
1 'polypeptide(L)' 'MAKVLADTAIRKKVKEILRCSDKTISQALNCRIDTELARKIRAMAIKLGGSVKKEERVITI' A
#
# COMPACT_ATOMS: atom_id res chain seq x y z
N MET A 1 6.37 5.03 9.04
CA MET A 1 5.23 4.81 8.13
C MET A 1 5.04 3.31 7.94
N ALA A 2 3.83 2.79 8.12
CA ALA A 2 3.55 1.35 7.99
C ALA A 2 3.61 0.90 6.52
N LYS A 3 4.21 -0.25 6.26
CA LYS A 3 4.16 -0.88 4.94
C LYS A 3 2.75 -1.43 4.70
N VAL A 4 2.26 -1.32 3.48
CA VAL A 4 0.98 -1.92 3.07
C VAL A 4 1.29 -3.20 2.31
N LEU A 5 0.83 -4.33 2.84
CA LEU A 5 0.82 -5.60 2.15
C LEU A 5 -0.45 -5.65 1.29
N ALA A 6 -0.25 -5.84 0.00
CA ALA A 6 -1.33 -5.96 -0.97
C ALA A 6 -1.03 -7.13 -1.91
N ASP A 7 -2.03 -7.97 -2.13
CA ASP A 7 -1.97 -9.05 -3.10
C ASP A 7 -1.78 -8.54 -4.54
N THR A 8 -1.35 -9.44 -5.40
CA THR A 8 -1.14 -9.16 -6.84
C THR A 8 -2.43 -8.70 -7.51
N ALA A 9 -3.59 -9.21 -7.08
CA ALA A 9 -4.90 -8.77 -7.56
C ALA A 9 -5.21 -7.31 -7.16
N ILE A 10 -4.90 -6.92 -5.92
CA ILE A 10 -5.09 -5.55 -5.44
C ILE A 10 -4.16 -4.61 -6.20
N ARG A 11 -2.89 -5.00 -6.42
CA ARG A 11 -1.95 -4.20 -7.23
C ARG A 11 -2.45 -3.98 -8.65
N LYS A 12 -3.00 -5.00 -9.31
CA LYS A 12 -3.59 -4.86 -10.65
C LYS A 12 -4.79 -3.90 -10.64
N LYS A 13 -5.71 -4.04 -9.69
CA LYS A 13 -6.87 -3.13 -9.57
C LYS A 13 -6.44 -1.67 -9.31
N VAL A 14 -5.52 -1.46 -8.39
CA VAL A 14 -4.96 -0.13 -8.07
C VAL A 14 -4.27 0.46 -9.31
N LYS A 15 -3.53 -0.36 -10.07
CA LYS A 15 -2.88 0.04 -11.32
C LYS A 15 -3.89 0.47 -12.39
N GLU A 16 -4.98 -0.28 -12.55
CA GLU A 16 -6.03 0.06 -13.51
C GLU A 16 -6.76 1.36 -13.14
N ILE A 17 -7.10 1.52 -11.85
CA ILE A 17 -7.83 2.71 -11.36
C ILE A 17 -6.97 3.97 -11.41
N LEU A 18 -5.72 3.89 -10.94
CA LEU A 18 -4.83 5.06 -10.84
C LEU A 18 -3.92 5.25 -12.07
N ARG A 19 -3.95 4.33 -13.04
CA ARG A 19 -3.11 4.31 -14.25
C ARG A 19 -1.63 4.63 -13.96
N CYS A 20 -1.11 4.03 -12.89
CA CYS A 20 0.26 4.27 -12.40
C CYS A 20 1.23 3.18 -12.86
N SER A 21 2.54 3.46 -12.78
CA SER A 21 3.57 2.44 -13.00
C SER A 21 3.65 1.46 -11.82
N ASP A 22 4.00 0.20 -12.10
CA ASP A 22 4.23 -0.82 -11.04
C ASP A 22 5.33 -0.40 -10.07
N LYS A 23 6.32 0.37 -10.56
CA LYS A 23 7.40 0.93 -9.74
C LYS A 23 6.83 1.91 -8.70
N THR A 24 5.94 2.82 -9.11
CA THR A 24 5.29 3.78 -8.22
C THR A 24 4.42 3.09 -7.18
N ILE A 25 3.64 2.08 -7.59
CA ILE A 25 2.80 1.29 -6.67
C ILE A 25 3.68 0.57 -5.65
N SER A 26 4.75 -0.08 -6.10
CA SER A 26 5.68 -0.79 -5.22
C SER A 26 6.38 0.15 -4.25
N GLN A 27 6.81 1.33 -4.71
CA GLN A 27 7.42 2.35 -3.85
C GLN A 27 6.41 2.90 -2.83
N ALA A 28 5.16 3.14 -3.24
CA ALA A 28 4.10 3.63 -2.36
C ALA A 28 3.70 2.61 -1.28
N LEU A 29 3.50 1.34 -1.65
CA LEU A 29 3.18 0.27 -0.71
C LEU A 29 4.30 0.01 0.29
N ASN A 30 5.56 0.13 -0.16
CA ASN A 30 6.74 0.02 0.71
C ASN A 30 7.06 1.30 1.50
N CYS A 31 6.26 2.37 1.37
CA CYS A 31 6.52 3.69 1.96
C CYS A 31 7.91 4.26 1.63
N ARG A 32 8.44 4.00 0.43
CA ARG A 32 9.69 4.60 -0.06
C ARG A 32 9.51 6.01 -0.63
N ILE A 33 8.26 6.39 -0.91
CA ILE A 33 7.88 7.72 -1.40
C ILE A 33 6.66 8.20 -0.62
N ASP A 34 6.61 9.49 -0.29
CA ASP A 34 5.46 10.12 0.38
C ASP A 34 4.89 11.26 -0.46
N THR A 35 4.50 10.94 -1.69
CA THR A 35 3.74 11.84 -2.55
C THR A 35 2.24 11.68 -2.29
N GLU A 36 1.43 12.66 -2.68
CA GLU A 36 -0.04 12.58 -2.59
C GLU A 36 -0.57 11.32 -3.31
N LEU A 37 0.01 11.00 -4.47
CA LEU A 37 -0.30 9.79 -5.22
C LEU A 37 0.01 8.51 -4.42
N ALA A 38 1.15 8.48 -3.71
CA ALA A 38 1.52 7.35 -2.87
C ALA A 38 0.57 7.18 -1.67
N ARG A 39 0.04 8.27 -1.12
CA ARG A 39 -1.00 8.21 -0.06
C ARG A 39 -2.31 7.67 -0.62
N LYS A 40 -2.74 8.12 -1.81
CA LYS A 40 -3.93 7.59 -2.50
C LYS A 40 -3.79 6.09 -2.80
N ILE A 41 -2.64 5.66 -3.30
CA ILE A 41 -2.33 4.23 -3.54
C ILE A 41 -2.47 3.42 -2.25
N ARG A 42 -1.88 3.88 -1.14
CA ARG A 42 -1.97 3.18 0.16
C ARG A 42 -3.41 3.10 0.67
N ALA A 43 -4.14 4.22 0.64
CA ALA A 43 -5.53 4.25 1.08
C ALA A 43 -6.43 3.33 0.24
N MET A 44 -6.22 3.31 -1.08
CA MET A 44 -6.99 2.47 -2.00
C MET A 44 -6.63 0.98 -1.83
N ALA A 45 -5.35 0.67 -1.65
CA ALA A 45 -4.92 -0.70 -1.36
C ALA A 45 -5.58 -1.21 -0.07
N ILE A 46 -5.64 -0.39 0.99
CA ILE A 46 -6.33 -0.74 2.24
C ILE A 46 -7.83 -0.94 2.01
N LYS A 47 -8.47 -0.03 1.28
CA LYS A 47 -9.91 -0.12 0.94
C LYS A 47 -10.27 -1.38 0.14
N LEU A 48 -9.33 -1.87 -0.69
CA LEU A 48 -9.48 -3.07 -1.49
C LEU A 48 -9.13 -4.37 -0.74
N GLY A 49 -8.86 -4.29 0.57
CA GLY A 49 -8.53 -5.46 1.40
C GLY A 49 -7.03 -5.64 1.66
N GLY A 50 -6.21 -4.64 1.36
CA GLY A 50 -4.79 -4.65 1.70
C GLY A 50 -4.58 -4.43 3.20
N SER A 51 -3.65 -5.18 3.77
CA SER A 51 -3.33 -5.07 5.20
C SER A 51 -2.20 -4.06 5.39
N VAL A 52 -2.44 -3.01 6.16
CA VAL A 52 -1.35 -2.22 6.74
C VAL A 52 -0.65 -3.13 7.74
N LYS A 53 0.65 -3.37 7.55
CA LYS A 53 1.48 -3.96 8.60
C LYS A 53 1.60 -2.91 9.70
N LYS A 54 0.58 -2.86 10.56
CA LYS A 54 0.66 -2.16 11.84
C LYS A 54 1.79 -2.87 12.57
N GLU A 55 2.79 -2.12 13.01
CA GLU A 55 3.81 -2.66 13.90
C GLU A 55 3.04 -3.26 15.08
N GLU A 56 2.99 -4.59 15.13
CA GLU A 56 2.37 -5.30 16.21
C GLU A 56 3.23 -4.96 17.41
N ARG A 57 2.73 -4.08 18.29
CA ARG A 57 3.28 -3.96 19.64
C ARG A 57 3.03 -5.32 20.26
N VAL A 58 4.01 -6.21 20.15
CA VAL A 58 4.10 -7.42 20.96
C VAL A 58 4.16 -6.92 22.39
N ILE A 59 3.02 -6.93 23.07
CA ILE A 59 2.98 -6.79 24.51
C ILE A 59 3.39 -8.16 25.02
N THR A 60 4.69 -8.34 25.24
CA THR A 60 5.20 -9.48 26.00
C THR A 60 4.63 -9.34 27.41
N ILE A 61 3.68 -10.22 27.76
CA ILE A 61 3.11 -10.35 29.11
C ILE A 61 4.10 -11.13 29.96
#